data_AF-A0A3S4Q767-F1
#
_entry.id   AF-A0A3S4Q767-F1
#
_cell.length_a   1.000
_cell.length_b   1.000
_cell.length_c   1.000
_cell.angle_alpha   90.00
_cell.angle_beta   90.00
_cell.angle_gamma   90.00
#
_symmetry.space_group_name_H-M   'P 1'
#
loop_
_entity.id
_entity.type
_entity.pdbx_description
1 polymer ?
#
loop_
_entity_poly.entity_id
_entity_poly.type
_entity_poly.pdbx_seq_one_letter_code
_entity_poly.pdbx_strand_id
1 'polypeptide(L)'
;GTPHQRSFLIELWDIGGYKTHAAARSVFYHSFHGIILVHDLTNRKSLQNLRKWMCEVYSARDNGRDGSGTLSTQLWSNADACFDTELFVEMNIPVIVVGTKLDLMQTPVRRSRVSSIAEECGAEELLLDCNQPKSIAAGSTNAVKLSRFFDKVVEKKYNYQNSGRSERSYRSRAAFKLIQLNRKFEFLQKSRVLVDLCAAPGGWLQVAQRFMPVSSLIVGIDLVPIKEIHGVTTFQCDITSPECRKLLKRQLQTWKADIFLNDGAPNVGKNWYHDAYSQIRLTLSALQLATEFLVKGGWFVTKVFRSKDYDALMWILSKFFRRVHATKPQASRFESAEIFVVCEKYLAPDHIDPKFFDINHVFEEVTNENAEKKKKALLLKKVDNVKKLERKPKAVGYDESVDNKLPVSKFVKSVNHIELLTKSSQIIFDDKEIESNPLTSDEIKACCADIKILGRKDLL
;
A
#
# COMPACT_ATOMS: atom_id res chain seq x y z
N GLY A 1 -38.02 -1.63 27.39
CA GLY A 1 -38.06 -2.88 28.15
C GLY A 1 -37.96 -4.06 27.22
N THR A 2 -36.78 -4.33 26.68
CA THR A 2 -36.47 -5.65 26.10
C THR A 2 -35.67 -6.46 27.13
N PRO A 3 -35.65 -7.79 27.07
CA PRO A 3 -34.84 -8.63 27.97
C PRO A 3 -33.33 -8.34 27.92
N HIS A 4 -32.87 -7.64 26.88
CA HIS A 4 -31.47 -7.24 26.67
C HIS A 4 -31.18 -5.80 27.09
N GLN A 5 -32.18 -5.02 27.50
CA GLN A 5 -31.98 -3.65 27.94
C GLN A 5 -31.20 -3.64 29.26
N ARG A 6 -30.07 -2.93 29.27
CA ARG A 6 -29.23 -2.75 30.44
C ARG A 6 -28.97 -1.27 30.65
N SER A 7 -28.85 -0.87 31.90
CA SER A 7 -28.43 0.49 32.26
C SER A 7 -26.91 0.57 32.21
N PHE A 8 -26.40 1.61 31.56
CA PHE A 8 -24.97 1.88 31.46
C PHE A 8 -24.67 3.28 31.98
N LEU A 9 -23.54 3.42 32.68
CA LEU A 9 -23.00 4.74 33.03
C LEU A 9 -22.14 5.23 31.87
N ILE A 10 -22.48 6.42 31.36
CA ILE A 10 -21.74 7.09 30.29
C ILE A 10 -21.04 8.30 30.91
N GLU A 11 -19.73 8.34 30.76
CA GLU A 11 -18.91 9.47 31.15
C GLU A 11 -18.58 10.29 29.90
N LEU A 12 -18.81 11.60 29.96
CA LEU A 12 -18.55 12.53 28.86
C LEU A 12 -17.45 13.50 29.29
N TRP A 13 -16.42 13.61 28.45
CA TRP A 13 -15.34 14.55 28.64
C TRP A 13 -15.43 15.64 27.57
N ASP A 14 -15.66 16.88 27.99
CA ASP A 14 -15.57 18.03 27.10
C ASP A 14 -14.11 18.49 27.02
N ILE A 15 -13.50 18.16 25.89
CA ILE A 15 -12.07 18.36 25.60
C ILE A 15 -11.86 19.42 24.52
N GLY A 16 -12.91 20.07 24.00
CA GLY A 16 -12.85 20.88 22.78
C GLY A 16 -13.27 22.33 22.97
N GLY A 17 -12.39 23.29 22.66
CA GLY A 17 -12.76 24.70 22.45
C GLY A 17 -11.83 25.73 23.09
N TYR A 18 -11.18 25.37 24.20
CA TYR A 18 -10.35 26.30 24.97
C TYR A 18 -8.86 26.04 24.75
N LYS A 19 -8.15 27.05 24.21
CA LYS A 19 -6.70 26.98 23.94
C LYS A 19 -5.87 26.67 25.19
N THR A 20 -6.35 27.08 26.37
CA THR A 20 -5.70 26.88 27.67
C THR A 20 -5.53 25.42 28.05
N HIS A 21 -6.41 24.53 27.57
CA HIS A 21 -6.36 23.11 27.90
C HIS A 21 -5.66 22.27 26.82
N ALA A 22 -5.15 22.89 25.75
CA ALA A 22 -4.62 22.19 24.58
C ALA A 22 -3.51 21.18 24.92
N ALA A 23 -2.64 21.49 25.89
CA ALA A 23 -1.55 20.62 26.32
C ALA A 23 -2.01 19.37 27.09
N ALA A 24 -3.19 19.42 27.75
CA ALA A 24 -3.71 18.32 28.56
C ALA A 24 -4.65 17.38 27.79
N ARG A 25 -5.13 17.79 26.59
CA ARG A 25 -6.11 17.01 25.81
C ARG A 25 -5.61 15.63 25.40
N SER A 26 -4.31 15.51 25.12
CA SER A 26 -3.69 14.25 24.72
C SER A 26 -3.93 13.14 25.73
N VAL A 27 -3.96 13.43 27.03
CA VAL A 27 -4.22 12.45 28.10
C VAL A 27 -5.57 11.75 27.90
N PHE A 28 -6.59 12.50 27.49
CA PHE A 28 -7.94 12.00 27.30
C PHE A 28 -8.14 11.22 25.98
N TYR A 29 -7.23 11.37 25.01
CA TYR A 29 -7.28 10.63 23.74
C TYR A 29 -6.81 9.17 23.85
N HIS A 30 -6.34 8.72 25.01
CA HIS A 30 -5.85 7.34 25.19
C HIS A 30 -6.97 6.33 25.53
N SER A 31 -8.11 6.77 26.08
CA SER A 31 -9.15 5.88 26.61
C SER A 31 -10.57 6.43 26.38
N PHE A 32 -11.02 6.41 25.12
CA PHE A 32 -12.39 6.77 24.75
C PHE A 32 -13.00 5.77 23.78
N HIS A 33 -14.33 5.73 23.73
CA HIS A 33 -15.10 4.73 22.98
C HIS A 33 -16.10 5.33 21.99
N GLY A 34 -16.20 6.66 21.95
CA GLY A 34 -17.06 7.42 21.04
C GLY A 34 -16.60 8.88 20.95
N ILE A 35 -16.95 9.55 19.86
CA ILE A 35 -16.63 10.97 19.63
C ILE A 35 -17.92 11.73 19.32
N ILE A 36 -18.11 12.87 19.98
CA ILE A 36 -19.17 13.84 19.69
C ILE A 36 -18.49 15.10 19.16
N LEU A 37 -18.75 15.45 17.90
CA LEU A 37 -18.21 16.66 17.27
C LEU A 37 -19.28 17.75 17.31
N VAL A 38 -19.04 18.83 18.04
CA VAL A 38 -20.02 19.91 18.22
C VAL A 38 -19.55 21.18 17.53
N HIS A 39 -20.40 21.77 16.69
CA HIS A 39 -20.13 23.05 16.06
C HIS A 39 -21.34 24.00 16.15
N ASP A 40 -21.06 25.28 15.90
CA ASP A 40 -22.06 26.34 15.86
C ASP A 40 -22.46 26.59 14.40
N LEU A 41 -23.76 26.45 14.10
CA LEU A 41 -24.30 26.60 12.75
C LEU A 41 -24.18 28.04 12.22
N THR A 42 -24.08 29.03 13.10
CA THR A 42 -23.86 30.44 12.73
C THR A 42 -22.39 30.76 12.48
N ASN A 43 -21.47 29.89 12.89
CA ASN A 43 -20.03 30.12 12.81
C ASN A 43 -19.33 29.07 11.93
N ARG A 44 -19.07 29.43 10.67
CA ARG A 44 -18.39 28.56 9.70
C ARG A 44 -16.99 28.10 10.14
N LYS A 45 -16.25 28.91 10.92
CA LYS A 45 -14.94 28.52 11.45
C LYS A 45 -15.03 27.38 12.47
N SER A 46 -16.15 27.30 13.21
CA SER A 46 -16.36 26.21 14.17
C SER A 46 -16.47 24.85 13.47
N LEU A 47 -17.16 24.79 12.32
CA LEU A 47 -17.23 23.60 11.48
C LEU A 47 -15.86 23.19 10.93
N GLN A 48 -15.05 24.15 10.48
CA GLN A 48 -13.68 23.89 9.99
C GLN A 48 -12.78 23.32 11.09
N ASN A 49 -12.99 23.74 12.35
CA ASN A 49 -12.22 23.23 13.48
C ASN A 49 -12.55 21.76 13.82
N LEU A 50 -13.71 21.25 13.43
CA LEU A 50 -14.04 19.83 13.65
C LEU A 50 -13.04 18.90 12.95
N ARG A 51 -12.62 19.24 11.73
CA ARG A 51 -11.59 18.48 10.99
C ARG A 51 -10.25 18.50 11.73
N LYS A 52 -9.87 19.66 12.27
CA LYS A 52 -8.64 19.84 13.07
C LYS A 52 -8.65 18.97 14.31
N TRP A 53 -9.74 18.98 15.07
CA TRP A 53 -9.88 18.17 16.28
C TRP A 53 -9.91 16.67 15.97
N MET A 54 -10.52 16.28 14.85
CA MET A 54 -10.47 14.89 14.39
C MET A 54 -9.05 14.44 14.05
N CYS A 55 -8.27 15.23 13.31
CA CYS A 55 -6.87 14.93 13.06
C CYS A 55 -6.06 14.85 14.37
N GLU A 56 -6.29 15.76 15.32
CA GLU A 56 -5.62 15.77 16.62
C GLU A 56 -5.88 14.48 17.42
N VAL A 57 -7.14 14.03 17.51
CA VAL A 57 -7.54 12.78 18.16
C VAL A 57 -6.83 11.57 17.52
N TYR A 58 -6.73 11.56 16.19
CA TYR A 58 -6.05 10.49 15.46
C TYR A 58 -4.53 10.48 15.73
N SER A 59 -3.85 11.62 15.56
CA SER A 59 -2.41 11.72 15.76
C SER A 59 -1.98 11.42 17.19
N ALA A 60 -2.78 11.79 18.19
CA ALA A 60 -2.51 11.45 19.58
C ALA A 60 -2.54 9.94 19.86
N ARG A 61 -3.34 9.18 19.09
CA ARG A 61 -3.44 7.72 19.24
C ARG A 61 -2.25 6.98 18.60
N ASP A 62 -1.68 7.53 17.53
CA ASP A 62 -0.52 6.95 16.84
C ASP A 62 0.79 7.25 17.60
N ASN A 63 0.93 8.47 18.15
CA ASN A 63 2.06 8.88 18.99
C ASN A 63 2.15 8.14 20.34
N GLY A 64 1.16 7.32 20.71
CA GLY A 64 1.25 6.41 21.86
C GLY A 64 2.29 5.29 21.72
N ARG A 65 3.04 5.25 20.61
CA ARG A 65 4.15 4.30 20.38
C ARG A 65 5.54 4.91 20.41
N ASP A 66 5.68 6.20 20.11
CA ASP A 66 6.97 6.90 20.16
C ASP A 66 6.76 8.25 20.85
N GLY A 67 7.21 8.36 22.11
CA GLY A 67 6.94 9.47 23.03
C GLY A 67 7.60 10.81 22.66
N SER A 68 7.32 11.38 21.49
CA SER A 68 7.73 12.74 21.13
C SER A 68 6.52 13.63 20.83
N GLY A 69 6.26 14.59 21.72
CA GLY A 69 5.09 15.49 21.70
C GLY A 69 5.22 16.68 20.74
N THR A 70 5.95 16.55 19.63
CA THR A 70 6.37 17.71 18.80
C THR A 70 5.52 17.91 17.54
N LEU A 71 4.48 17.11 17.31
CA LEU A 71 3.67 17.14 16.08
C LEU A 71 2.41 18.04 16.15
N SER A 72 2.11 18.67 17.29
CA SER A 72 0.84 19.38 17.49
C SER A 72 0.75 20.74 16.78
N THR A 73 1.88 21.41 16.54
CA THR A 73 1.90 22.79 16.02
C THR A 73 1.82 22.87 14.49
N GLN A 74 2.38 21.90 13.76
CA GLN A 74 2.37 21.87 12.28
C GLN A 74 1.05 21.36 11.69
N LEU A 75 0.24 20.62 12.44
CA LEU A 75 -1.08 20.11 12.00
C LEU A 75 -2.15 21.21 11.94
N TRP A 76 -2.07 22.21 12.82
CA TRP A 76 -3.05 23.30 12.88
C TRP A 76 -3.02 24.25 11.68
N SER A 77 -1.89 24.34 10.99
CA SER A 77 -1.70 25.15 9.79
C SER A 77 -2.14 24.46 8.49
N ASN A 78 -2.20 23.12 8.43
CA ASN A 78 -2.48 22.33 7.20
C ASN A 78 -3.58 21.26 7.37
N ALA A 79 -4.65 21.58 8.10
CA ALA A 79 -5.74 20.65 8.42
C ALA A 79 -6.46 20.07 7.18
N ASP A 80 -6.57 20.84 6.09
CA ASP A 80 -7.22 20.40 4.86
C ASP A 80 -6.37 19.39 4.06
N ALA A 81 -5.05 19.33 4.31
CA ALA A 81 -4.14 18.38 3.67
C ALA A 81 -3.94 17.09 4.49
N CYS A 82 -4.34 17.08 5.77
CA CYS A 82 -4.17 15.95 6.70
C CYS A 82 -5.47 15.14 6.93
N PHE A 83 -6.62 15.65 6.46
CA PHE A 83 -7.89 14.98 6.67
C PHE A 83 -8.09 13.89 5.60
N ASP A 84 -7.74 12.66 5.95
CA ASP A 84 -8.00 11.47 5.13
C ASP A 84 -9.20 10.70 5.70
N THR A 85 -10.27 10.65 4.91
CA THR A 85 -11.51 9.94 5.24
C THR A 85 -11.26 8.44 5.48
N GLU A 86 -10.28 7.83 4.80
CA GLU A 86 -10.00 6.40 4.92
C GLU A 86 -9.37 6.03 6.28
N LEU A 87 -8.54 6.90 6.85
CA LEU A 87 -7.90 6.69 8.17
C LEU A 87 -8.89 6.67 9.34
N PHE A 88 -9.99 7.42 9.23
CA PHE A 88 -11.03 7.45 10.28
C PHE A 88 -11.92 6.22 10.26
N VAL A 89 -12.19 5.66 9.08
CA VAL A 89 -12.92 4.39 8.93
C VAL A 89 -12.14 3.25 9.62
N GLU A 90 -10.80 3.29 9.62
CA GLU A 90 -9.94 2.31 10.32
C GLU A 90 -10.04 2.36 11.85
N MET A 91 -10.33 3.53 12.45
CA MET A 91 -10.45 3.66 13.91
C MET A 91 -11.63 2.86 14.47
N ASN A 92 -12.68 2.66 13.64
CA ASN A 92 -13.94 2.01 14.00
C ASN A 92 -14.50 2.53 15.35
N ILE A 93 -14.42 3.85 15.56
CA ILE A 93 -14.99 4.54 16.72
C ILE A 93 -16.29 5.20 16.26
N PRO A 94 -17.41 5.02 16.99
CA PRO A 94 -18.64 5.74 16.71
C PRO A 94 -18.43 7.25 16.78
N VAL A 95 -18.84 7.97 15.74
CA VAL A 95 -18.82 9.43 15.67
C VAL A 95 -20.25 9.95 15.47
N ILE A 96 -20.60 11.05 16.12
CA ILE A 96 -21.82 11.82 15.85
C ILE A 96 -21.46 13.30 15.73
N VAL A 97 -22.08 13.98 14.77
CA VAL A 97 -21.88 15.43 14.53
C VAL A 97 -23.10 16.18 15.01
N VAL A 98 -22.89 17.27 15.76
CA VAL A 98 -23.94 18.09 16.37
C VAL A 98 -23.76 19.55 15.97
N GLY A 99 -24.69 20.06 15.19
CA GLY A 99 -24.81 21.48 14.87
C GLY A 99 -25.75 22.17 15.86
N THR A 100 -25.28 23.21 16.53
CA THR A 100 -26.05 23.99 17.52
C THR A 100 -26.47 25.35 16.95
N LYS A 101 -27.41 26.03 17.63
CA LYS A 101 -27.95 27.35 17.25
C LYS A 101 -28.71 27.36 15.92
N LEU A 102 -29.49 26.31 15.67
CA LEU A 102 -30.32 26.21 14.47
C LEU A 102 -31.32 27.37 14.35
N ASP A 103 -31.83 27.86 15.48
CA ASP A 103 -32.74 29.00 15.62
C ASP A 103 -32.18 30.32 15.09
N LEU A 104 -30.85 30.47 15.09
CA LEU A 104 -30.17 31.69 14.65
C LEU A 104 -29.76 31.65 13.17
N MET A 105 -30.02 30.55 12.45
CA MET A 105 -29.72 30.46 11.02
C MET A 105 -30.76 31.25 10.21
N GLN A 106 -30.31 32.32 9.56
CA GLN A 106 -31.16 33.18 8.73
C GLN A 106 -31.48 32.59 7.34
N THR A 107 -30.78 31.53 6.90
CA THR A 107 -30.99 30.86 5.62
C THR A 107 -31.20 29.36 5.81
N PRO A 108 -32.15 28.72 5.10
CA PRO A 108 -32.32 27.28 5.15
C PRO A 108 -31.02 26.60 4.71
N VAL A 109 -30.62 25.54 5.41
CA VAL A 109 -29.42 24.75 5.12
C VAL A 109 -29.52 24.20 3.69
N ARG A 110 -28.98 24.93 2.70
CA ARG A 110 -28.72 24.36 1.39
C ARG A 110 -27.61 23.35 1.60
N ARG A 111 -27.89 22.07 1.31
CA ARG A 111 -26.87 21.02 1.13
C ARG A 111 -25.92 21.48 0.02
N SER A 112 -24.89 22.23 0.41
CA SER A 112 -23.82 22.65 -0.49
C SER A 112 -23.10 21.40 -0.99
N ARG A 113 -22.61 21.41 -2.23
CA ARG A 113 -21.86 20.32 -2.89
C ARG A 113 -20.49 20.00 -2.25
N VAL A 114 -20.24 20.46 -1.04
CA VAL A 114 -19.03 20.13 -0.24
C VAL A 114 -19.45 19.06 0.77
N SER A 115 -18.83 17.89 0.68
CA SER A 115 -19.04 16.77 1.61
C SER A 115 -19.00 17.27 3.06
N SER A 116 -20.08 17.07 3.81
CA SER A 116 -20.09 17.48 5.23
C SER A 116 -19.14 16.56 6.03
N ILE A 117 -18.58 17.04 7.14
CA ILE A 117 -17.73 16.18 7.99
C ILE A 117 -18.50 14.95 8.51
N ALA A 118 -19.83 15.05 8.64
CA ALA A 118 -20.68 13.93 8.96
C ALA A 118 -20.67 12.87 7.84
N GLU A 119 -20.78 13.28 6.58
CA GLU A 119 -20.68 12.38 5.41
C GLU A 119 -19.28 11.76 5.31
N GLU A 120 -18.24 12.57 5.52
CA GLU A 120 -16.84 12.11 5.50
C GLU A 120 -16.56 11.07 6.60
N CYS A 121 -17.08 11.27 7.81
CA CYS A 121 -16.91 10.32 8.90
C CYS A 121 -17.91 9.14 8.87
N GLY A 122 -18.84 9.10 7.91
CA GLY A 122 -19.97 8.16 7.93
C GLY A 122 -20.83 8.28 9.20
N ALA A 123 -20.88 9.48 9.78
CA ALA A 123 -21.53 9.81 11.03
C ALA A 123 -22.96 10.34 10.81
N GLU A 124 -23.83 10.12 11.79
CA GLU A 124 -25.13 10.78 11.81
C GLU A 124 -24.96 12.25 12.25
N GLU A 125 -25.73 13.15 11.64
CA GLU A 125 -25.75 14.58 12.00
C GLU A 125 -27.04 14.93 12.76
N LEU A 126 -26.89 15.69 13.84
CA LEU A 126 -27.93 16.25 14.68
C LEU A 126 -27.90 17.77 14.58
N LEU A 127 -29.04 18.40 14.27
CA LEU A 127 -29.18 19.85 14.30
C LEU A 127 -30.10 20.22 15.46
N LEU A 128 -29.62 21.08 16.35
CA LEU A 128 -30.28 21.43 17.59
C LEU A 128 -30.69 22.91 17.59
N ASP A 129 -31.98 23.12 17.87
CA ASP A 129 -32.55 24.39 18.31
C ASP A 129 -32.61 24.35 19.84
N CYS A 130 -31.79 25.18 20.49
CA CYS A 130 -31.69 25.22 21.95
C CYS A 130 -32.92 25.83 22.63
N ASN A 131 -33.79 26.52 21.88
CA ASN A 131 -35.05 27.05 22.38
C ASN A 131 -36.18 26.01 22.29
N GLN A 132 -35.94 24.87 21.63
CA GLN A 132 -36.88 23.76 21.52
C GLN A 132 -36.40 22.55 22.33
N PRO A 133 -36.71 22.47 23.64
CA PRO A 133 -36.31 21.33 24.48
C PRO A 133 -36.92 19.99 24.04
N LYS A 134 -38.00 20.03 23.24
CA LYS A 134 -38.61 18.84 22.64
C LYS A 134 -37.78 18.23 21.50
N SER A 135 -36.74 18.91 21.03
CA SER A 135 -35.89 18.45 19.92
C SER A 135 -35.14 17.15 20.20
N ILE A 136 -34.95 16.76 21.47
CA ILE A 136 -34.37 15.48 21.92
C ILE A 136 -35.38 14.69 22.80
N ALA A 137 -36.67 15.03 22.76
CA ALA A 137 -37.67 14.28 23.51
C ALA A 137 -37.76 12.83 23.02
N ALA A 138 -38.16 11.91 23.91
CA ALA A 138 -38.37 10.52 23.57
C ALA A 138 -39.32 10.38 22.37
N GLY A 139 -38.93 9.59 21.37
CA GLY A 139 -39.67 9.44 20.11
C GLY A 139 -39.32 10.43 19.00
N SER A 140 -38.52 11.46 19.28
CA SER A 140 -37.97 12.35 18.24
C SER A 140 -36.90 11.64 17.39
N THR A 141 -36.73 12.08 16.14
CA THR A 141 -35.66 11.56 15.25
C THR A 141 -34.27 11.75 15.84
N ASN A 142 -34.02 12.88 16.52
CA ASN A 142 -32.72 13.16 17.15
C ASN A 142 -32.48 12.26 18.36
N ALA A 143 -33.50 11.97 19.18
CA ALA A 143 -33.36 11.02 20.28
C ALA A 143 -33.02 9.60 19.80
N VAL A 144 -33.61 9.16 18.67
CA VAL A 144 -33.29 7.85 18.07
C VAL A 144 -31.83 7.79 17.59
N LYS A 145 -31.36 8.83 16.89
CA LYS A 145 -29.97 8.95 16.43
C LYS A 145 -28.98 8.93 17.61
N LEU A 146 -29.29 9.68 18.67
CA LEU A 146 -28.48 9.74 19.88
C LEU A 146 -28.45 8.39 20.61
N SER A 147 -29.58 7.69 20.71
CA SER A 147 -29.65 6.33 21.28
C SER A 147 -28.76 5.36 20.50
N ARG A 148 -28.85 5.34 19.17
CA ARG A 148 -28.01 4.47 18.32
C ARG A 148 -26.53 4.76 18.48
N PHE A 149 -26.15 6.03 18.60
CA PHE A 149 -24.77 6.40 18.86
C PHE A 149 -24.28 5.81 20.18
N PHE A 150 -25.00 6.01 21.28
CA PHE A 150 -24.61 5.46 22.57
C PHE A 150 -24.63 3.94 22.61
N ASP A 151 -25.57 3.28 21.94
CA ASP A 151 -25.58 1.82 21.78
C ASP A 151 -24.29 1.32 21.12
N LYS A 152 -23.82 1.99 20.05
CA LYS A 152 -22.54 1.66 19.40
C LYS A 152 -21.34 1.91 20.32
N VAL A 153 -21.36 2.95 21.13
CA VAL A 153 -20.28 3.27 22.10
C VAL A 153 -20.20 2.22 23.20
N VAL A 154 -21.35 1.85 23.75
CA VAL A 154 -21.48 0.77 24.75
C VAL A 154 -21.02 -0.55 24.14
N GLU A 155 -21.50 -0.89 22.94
CA GLU A 155 -21.06 -2.08 22.23
C GLU A 155 -19.54 -2.08 22.05
N LYS A 156 -18.94 -0.96 21.66
CA LYS A 156 -17.49 -0.83 21.50
C LYS A 156 -16.74 -1.12 22.81
N LYS A 157 -17.17 -0.56 23.94
CA LYS A 157 -16.54 -0.76 25.26
C LYS A 157 -16.70 -2.18 25.79
N TYR A 158 -17.91 -2.73 25.72
CA TYR A 158 -18.23 -4.01 26.34
C TYR A 158 -17.96 -5.23 25.45
N ASN A 159 -17.97 -5.09 24.12
CA ASN A 159 -17.38 -6.12 23.24
C ASN A 159 -15.86 -6.21 23.45
N TYR A 160 -15.18 -5.12 23.78
CA TYR A 160 -13.75 -5.12 24.12
C TYR A 160 -13.48 -5.82 25.47
N GLN A 161 -14.32 -5.63 26.48
CA GLN A 161 -14.18 -6.33 27.77
C GLN A 161 -14.59 -7.81 27.75
N ASN A 162 -15.58 -8.19 26.93
CA ASN A 162 -15.87 -9.61 26.66
C ASN A 162 -14.83 -10.28 25.72
N SER A 163 -13.85 -9.53 25.20
CA SER A 163 -12.74 -10.08 24.41
C SER A 163 -11.68 -10.82 25.24
N GLY A 164 -11.79 -10.83 26.57
CA GLY A 164 -11.09 -11.82 27.40
C GLY A 164 -11.57 -13.25 27.19
N ARG A 165 -12.72 -13.44 26.52
CA ARG A 165 -13.34 -14.74 26.22
C ARG A 165 -14.29 -14.65 25.01
N SER A 166 -13.81 -14.23 23.83
CA SER A 166 -14.55 -14.46 22.57
C SER A 166 -13.68 -14.36 21.31
N GLU A 167 -14.04 -15.17 20.32
CA GLU A 167 -13.33 -15.59 19.10
C GLU A 167 -13.13 -14.50 18.02
N ARG A 168 -13.03 -13.21 18.38
CA ARG A 168 -13.04 -12.08 17.42
C ARG A 168 -11.73 -11.30 17.27
N SER A 169 -10.65 -11.69 17.94
CA SER A 169 -9.32 -11.08 17.75
C SER A 169 -8.49 -11.89 16.74
N TYR A 170 -8.14 -11.27 15.61
CA TYR A 170 -7.17 -11.85 14.67
C TYR A 170 -5.75 -11.71 15.23
N ARG A 171 -4.93 -12.75 15.07
CA ARG A 171 -3.56 -12.84 15.60
C ARG A 171 -2.58 -11.89 14.93
N SER A 172 -2.93 -11.34 13.77
CA SER A 172 -2.11 -10.39 13.04
C SER A 172 -2.97 -9.31 12.39
N ARG A 173 -2.43 -8.08 12.36
CA ARG A 173 -3.01 -6.97 11.57
C ARG A 173 -3.05 -7.27 10.08
N ALA A 174 -2.18 -8.16 9.58
CA ALA A 174 -2.19 -8.59 8.19
C ALA A 174 -3.52 -9.27 7.80
N ALA A 175 -4.29 -9.83 8.74
CA ALA A 175 -5.60 -10.43 8.50
C ALA A 175 -6.56 -9.46 7.77
N PHE A 176 -6.52 -8.17 8.09
CA PHE A 176 -7.39 -7.17 7.46
C PHE A 176 -7.08 -6.97 5.98
N LYS A 177 -5.82 -7.17 5.56
CA LYS A 177 -5.42 -7.13 4.15
C LYS A 177 -6.13 -8.23 3.36
N LEU A 178 -6.14 -9.46 3.88
CA LEU A 178 -6.84 -10.58 3.25
C LEU A 178 -8.37 -10.39 3.24
N ILE A 179 -8.95 -9.84 4.32
CA ILE A 179 -10.39 -9.52 4.36
C ILE A 179 -10.74 -8.52 3.24
N GLN A 180 -9.94 -7.48 3.05
CA GLN A 180 -10.17 -6.48 2.00
C GLN A 180 -9.99 -7.06 0.60
N LEU A 181 -8.95 -7.87 0.39
CA LEU A 181 -8.77 -8.60 -0.87
C LEU A 181 -9.99 -9.50 -1.14
N ASN A 182 -10.46 -10.24 -0.14
CA ASN A 182 -11.61 -11.12 -0.30
C ASN A 182 -12.92 -10.36 -0.54
N ARG A 183 -13.10 -9.15 0.02
CA ARG A 183 -14.25 -8.29 -0.31
C ARG A 183 -14.28 -7.87 -1.77
N LYS A 184 -13.11 -7.70 -2.40
CA LYS A 184 -12.98 -7.25 -3.79
C LYS A 184 -13.11 -8.40 -4.79
N PHE A 185 -12.56 -9.57 -4.47
CA PHE A 185 -12.42 -10.69 -5.41
C PHE A 185 -13.30 -11.90 -5.07
N GLU A 186 -13.82 -11.99 -3.84
CA GLU A 186 -14.74 -13.03 -3.35
C GLU A 186 -14.29 -14.47 -3.64
N PHE A 187 -12.99 -14.74 -3.48
CA PHE A 187 -12.41 -16.05 -3.77
C PHE A 187 -12.57 -17.05 -2.61
N LEU A 188 -12.59 -16.61 -1.34
CA LEU A 188 -12.64 -17.52 -0.20
C LEU A 188 -13.97 -18.28 -0.11
N GLN A 189 -15.10 -17.60 -0.34
CA GLN A 189 -16.44 -18.17 -0.16
C GLN A 189 -16.75 -19.31 -1.14
N LYS A 190 -16.02 -19.38 -2.26
CA LYS A 190 -16.24 -20.35 -3.35
C LYS A 190 -15.24 -21.50 -3.34
N SER A 191 -14.28 -21.48 -2.42
CA SER A 191 -13.18 -22.44 -2.36
C SER A 191 -13.35 -23.40 -1.20
N ARG A 192 -12.91 -24.65 -1.40
CA ARG A 192 -12.98 -25.73 -0.40
C ARG A 192 -11.61 -26.13 0.12
N VAL A 193 -10.55 -25.90 -0.65
CA VAL A 193 -9.18 -26.24 -0.26
C VAL A 193 -8.27 -25.02 -0.39
N LEU A 194 -7.64 -24.63 0.70
CA LEU A 194 -6.72 -23.49 0.77
C LEU A 194 -5.39 -23.89 1.38
N VAL A 195 -4.31 -23.44 0.75
CA VAL A 195 -2.95 -23.54 1.28
C VAL A 195 -2.40 -22.13 1.52
N ASP A 196 -2.00 -21.83 2.75
CA ASP A 196 -1.39 -20.56 3.16
C ASP A 196 0.09 -20.78 3.45
N LEU A 197 0.95 -20.15 2.64
CA LEU A 197 2.40 -20.23 2.74
C LEU A 197 2.95 -19.03 3.52
N CYS A 198 3.99 -19.26 4.32
CA CYS A 198 4.55 -18.26 5.22
C CYS A 198 3.47 -17.68 6.15
N ALA A 199 2.66 -18.58 6.72
CA ALA A 199 1.40 -18.24 7.36
C ALA A 199 1.53 -17.72 8.81
N ALA A 200 2.69 -17.78 9.46
CA ALA A 200 2.84 -17.33 10.85
C ALA A 200 2.54 -15.82 10.96
N PRO A 201 1.80 -15.36 11.99
CA PRO A 201 1.32 -16.07 13.19
C PRO A 201 -0.07 -16.75 13.03
N GLY A 202 -0.58 -16.89 11.81
CA GLY A 202 -1.85 -17.53 11.49
C GLY A 202 -3.02 -16.57 11.32
N GLY A 203 -2.75 -15.27 11.09
CA GLY A 203 -3.81 -14.28 10.89
C GLY A 203 -4.65 -14.52 9.63
N TRP A 204 -4.01 -14.89 8.52
CA TRP A 204 -4.69 -15.23 7.26
C TRP A 204 -5.44 -16.55 7.35
N LEU A 205 -4.89 -17.55 8.04
CA LEU A 205 -5.58 -18.80 8.38
C LEU A 205 -6.88 -18.58 9.16
N GLN A 206 -6.90 -17.67 10.14
CA GLN A 206 -8.13 -17.34 10.87
C GLN A 206 -9.19 -16.67 9.97
N VAL A 207 -8.76 -15.91 8.96
CA VAL A 207 -9.68 -15.34 7.97
C VAL A 207 -10.21 -16.45 7.06
N ALA A 208 -9.34 -17.31 6.54
CA ALA A 208 -9.75 -18.45 5.72
C ALA A 208 -10.78 -19.33 6.45
N GLN A 209 -10.50 -19.70 7.70
CA GLN A 209 -11.38 -20.52 8.55
C GLN A 209 -12.77 -19.91 8.75
N ARG A 210 -12.87 -18.58 8.72
CA ARG A 210 -14.13 -17.86 8.93
C ARG A 210 -14.95 -17.63 7.65
N PHE A 211 -14.28 -17.41 6.52
CA PHE A 211 -14.94 -17.01 5.27
C PHE A 211 -15.14 -18.16 4.29
N MET A 212 -14.37 -19.24 4.41
CA MET A 212 -14.57 -20.44 3.60
C MET A 212 -15.77 -21.27 4.13
N PRO A 213 -16.42 -22.08 3.28
CA PRO A 213 -17.48 -22.99 3.69
C PRO A 213 -17.05 -23.94 4.83
N VAL A 214 -18.01 -24.37 5.64
CA VAL A 214 -17.78 -25.38 6.70
C VAL A 214 -17.19 -26.65 6.09
N SER A 215 -16.28 -27.30 6.82
CA SER A 215 -15.55 -28.51 6.37
C SER A 215 -14.61 -28.28 5.18
N SER A 216 -14.17 -27.04 4.96
CA SER A 216 -13.05 -26.75 4.06
C SER A 216 -11.73 -27.27 4.61
N LEU A 217 -10.84 -27.72 3.73
CA LEU A 217 -9.48 -28.13 4.08
C LEU A 217 -8.56 -26.91 4.00
N ILE A 218 -8.11 -26.44 5.16
CA ILE A 218 -7.21 -25.28 5.28
C ILE A 218 -5.87 -25.75 5.83
N VAL A 219 -4.81 -25.52 5.07
CA VAL A 219 -3.44 -25.93 5.41
C VAL A 219 -2.55 -24.70 5.51
N GLY A 220 -1.89 -24.51 6.65
CA GLY A 220 -0.90 -23.45 6.87
C GLY A 220 0.51 -24.01 6.96
N ILE A 221 1.47 -23.35 6.31
CA ILE A 221 2.88 -23.75 6.34
C ILE A 221 3.74 -22.53 6.66
N ASP A 222 4.64 -22.68 7.62
CA ASP A 222 5.61 -21.64 7.98
C ASP A 222 6.89 -22.26 8.57
N LEU A 223 7.99 -21.50 8.56
CA LEU A 223 9.24 -21.88 9.22
C LEU A 223 9.11 -21.89 10.74
N VAL A 224 8.22 -21.07 11.29
CA VAL A 224 7.96 -20.88 12.72
C VAL A 224 6.66 -21.61 13.11
N PRO A 225 6.58 -22.19 14.32
CA PRO A 225 5.35 -22.83 14.78
C PRO A 225 4.19 -21.83 14.85
N ILE A 226 3.03 -22.25 14.32
CA ILE A 226 1.77 -21.51 14.39
C ILE A 226 0.94 -22.11 15.51
N LYS A 227 0.42 -21.29 16.43
CA LYS A 227 -0.50 -21.75 17.48
C LYS A 227 -1.72 -22.41 16.85
N GLU A 228 -2.24 -23.49 17.43
CA GLU A 228 -3.36 -24.24 16.84
C GLU A 228 -4.58 -23.35 16.57
N ILE A 229 -5.23 -23.55 15.41
CA ILE A 229 -6.48 -22.89 15.01
C ILE A 229 -7.47 -24.01 14.70
N HIS A 230 -8.66 -23.94 15.31
CA HIS A 230 -9.68 -24.98 15.12
C HIS A 230 -10.07 -25.13 13.64
N GLY A 231 -10.09 -26.36 13.14
CA GLY A 231 -10.43 -26.66 11.74
C GLY A 231 -9.35 -26.31 10.72
N VAL A 232 -8.13 -25.98 11.17
CA VAL A 232 -6.98 -25.68 10.31
C VAL A 232 -5.83 -26.62 10.67
N THR A 233 -5.19 -27.20 9.65
CA THR A 233 -3.96 -27.99 9.85
C THR A 233 -2.74 -27.11 9.58
N THR A 234 -1.79 -27.07 10.51
CA THR A 234 -0.57 -26.26 10.36
C THR A 234 0.68 -27.12 10.43
N PHE A 235 1.67 -26.82 9.60
CA PHE A 235 2.95 -27.51 9.58
C PHE A 235 4.11 -26.53 9.70
N GLN A 236 5.08 -26.87 10.53
CA GLN A 236 6.35 -26.17 10.58
C GLN A 236 7.28 -26.77 9.53
N CYS A 237 7.55 -26.05 8.45
CA CYS A 237 8.35 -26.54 7.34
C CYS A 237 8.89 -25.39 6.48
N ASP A 238 10.05 -25.60 5.85
CA ASP A 238 10.55 -24.72 4.80
C ASP A 238 9.84 -25.03 3.48
N ILE A 239 9.20 -24.02 2.88
CA ILE A 239 8.46 -24.16 1.62
C ILE A 239 9.34 -24.58 0.44
N THR A 240 10.66 -24.37 0.53
CA THR A 240 11.64 -24.76 -0.49
C THR A 240 12.07 -26.23 -0.36
N SER A 241 11.81 -26.86 0.79
CA SER A 241 12.25 -28.22 1.07
C SER A 241 11.44 -29.29 0.32
N PRO A 242 12.07 -30.41 -0.09
CA PRO A 242 11.35 -31.58 -0.61
C PRO A 242 10.37 -32.19 0.40
N GLU A 243 10.68 -32.08 1.70
CA GLU A 243 9.83 -32.53 2.80
C GLU A 243 8.48 -31.83 2.78
N CYS A 244 8.45 -30.51 2.55
CA CYS A 244 7.22 -29.73 2.43
C CYS A 244 6.30 -30.28 1.34
N ARG A 245 6.85 -30.61 0.15
CA ARG A 245 6.08 -31.20 -0.96
C ARG A 245 5.49 -32.55 -0.58
N LYS A 246 6.27 -33.43 0.05
CA LYS A 246 5.78 -34.73 0.52
C LYS A 246 4.65 -34.56 1.53
N LEU A 247 4.78 -33.57 2.41
CA LEU A 247 3.81 -33.26 3.45
C LEU A 247 2.50 -32.75 2.84
N LEU A 248 2.56 -31.79 1.92
CA LEU A 248 1.40 -31.31 1.17
C LEU A 248 0.73 -32.41 0.38
N LYS A 249 1.50 -33.27 -0.32
CA LYS A 249 0.96 -34.42 -1.05
C LYS A 249 0.20 -35.39 -0.14
N ARG A 250 0.72 -35.63 1.06
CA ARG A 250 0.04 -36.47 2.07
C ARG A 250 -1.24 -35.81 2.60
N GLN A 251 -1.21 -34.50 2.84
CA GLN A 251 -2.36 -33.78 3.42
C GLN A 251 -3.48 -33.57 2.40
N LEU A 252 -3.14 -33.22 1.16
CA LEU A 252 -4.10 -33.00 0.09
C LEU A 252 -4.60 -34.32 -0.52
N GLN A 253 -3.82 -35.40 -0.42
CA GLN A 253 -4.14 -36.71 -1.00
C GLN A 253 -4.43 -36.61 -2.50
N THR A 254 -5.68 -36.84 -2.91
CA THR A 254 -6.15 -36.71 -4.29
C THR A 254 -6.68 -35.33 -4.63
N TRP A 255 -6.90 -34.47 -3.63
CA TRP A 255 -7.40 -33.12 -3.82
C TRP A 255 -6.30 -32.19 -4.32
N LYS A 256 -6.70 -31.17 -5.07
CA LYS A 256 -5.88 -30.00 -5.43
C LYS A 256 -6.41 -28.79 -4.67
N ALA A 257 -5.56 -27.81 -4.42
CA ALA A 257 -5.96 -26.59 -3.76
C ALA A 257 -6.71 -25.68 -4.73
N ASP A 258 -7.75 -25.01 -4.25
CA ASP A 258 -8.45 -23.96 -5.00
C ASP A 258 -7.70 -22.63 -4.91
N ILE A 259 -7.02 -22.40 -3.79
CA ILE A 259 -6.31 -21.16 -3.48
C ILE A 259 -4.96 -21.47 -2.87
N PHE A 260 -3.92 -20.80 -3.36
CA PHE A 260 -2.65 -20.62 -2.68
C PHE A 260 -2.49 -19.16 -2.23
N LEU A 261 -2.19 -18.95 -0.96
CA LEU A 261 -1.87 -17.65 -0.38
C LEU A 261 -0.38 -17.60 0.01
N ASN A 262 0.23 -16.41 -0.11
CA ASN A 262 1.59 -16.14 0.33
C ASN A 262 1.71 -14.70 0.87
N ASP A 263 1.77 -14.53 2.19
CA ASP A 263 2.11 -13.24 2.84
C ASP A 263 3.56 -13.24 3.35
N GLY A 264 4.44 -14.04 2.74
CA GLY A 264 5.86 -14.09 3.09
C GLY A 264 6.57 -12.75 2.86
N ALA A 265 7.43 -12.37 3.80
CA ALA A 265 8.40 -11.29 3.64
C ALA A 265 9.74 -11.71 4.25
N PRO A 266 10.88 -11.33 3.65
CA PRO A 266 12.18 -11.52 4.28
C PRO A 266 12.32 -10.60 5.51
N ASN A 267 13.30 -10.89 6.36
CA ASN A 267 13.68 -9.99 7.45
C ASN A 267 14.25 -8.70 6.85
N VAL A 268 13.43 -7.65 6.84
CA VAL A 268 13.75 -6.33 6.27
C VAL A 268 14.75 -5.60 7.16
N GLY A 269 15.75 -4.94 6.56
CA GLY A 269 16.68 -4.07 7.31
C GLY A 269 18.14 -4.15 6.90
N LYS A 270 18.47 -4.88 5.83
CA LYS A 270 19.84 -4.89 5.27
C LYS A 270 20.01 -3.80 4.22
N ASN A 271 19.47 -4.04 3.03
CA ASN A 271 19.51 -3.15 1.88
C ASN A 271 18.25 -3.41 1.05
N TRP A 272 17.56 -2.35 0.61
CA TRP A 272 16.33 -2.43 -0.17
C TRP A 272 16.43 -3.40 -1.36
N TYR A 273 17.54 -3.36 -2.10
CA TYR A 273 17.77 -4.24 -3.24
C TYR A 273 17.82 -5.72 -2.85
N HIS A 274 18.55 -6.04 -1.77
CA HIS A 274 18.67 -7.40 -1.27
C HIS A 274 17.32 -7.93 -0.72
N ASP A 275 16.58 -7.06 -0.03
CA ASP A 275 15.29 -7.41 0.55
C ASP A 275 14.23 -7.63 -0.55
N ALA A 276 14.21 -6.79 -1.59
CA ALA A 276 13.37 -6.98 -2.76
C ALA A 276 13.70 -8.29 -3.52
N TYR A 277 14.99 -8.55 -3.76
CA TYR A 277 15.45 -9.77 -4.41
C TYR A 277 15.06 -11.02 -3.62
N SER A 278 15.24 -11.00 -2.29
CA SER A 278 14.87 -12.10 -1.40
C SER A 278 13.36 -12.36 -1.40
N GLN A 279 12.54 -11.31 -1.50
CA GLN A 279 11.10 -11.45 -1.60
C GLN A 279 10.69 -12.12 -2.92
N ILE A 280 11.29 -11.71 -4.03
CA ILE A 280 10.98 -12.29 -5.33
C ILE A 280 11.36 -13.77 -5.36
N ARG A 281 12.51 -14.16 -4.79
CA ARG A 281 12.89 -15.58 -4.60
C ARG A 281 11.82 -16.36 -3.87
N LEU A 282 11.34 -15.83 -2.75
CA LEU A 282 10.30 -16.46 -1.94
C LEU A 282 9.00 -16.64 -2.74
N THR A 283 8.64 -15.63 -3.53
CA THR A 283 7.46 -15.66 -4.39
C THR A 283 7.57 -16.69 -5.51
N LEU A 284 8.75 -16.82 -6.13
CA LEU A 284 8.98 -17.83 -7.17
C LEU A 284 8.92 -19.25 -6.59
N SER A 285 9.49 -19.49 -5.40
CA SER A 285 9.36 -20.77 -4.70
C SER A 285 7.91 -21.09 -4.34
N ALA A 286 7.16 -20.09 -3.85
CA ALA A 286 5.74 -20.22 -3.57
C ALA A 286 4.93 -20.54 -4.83
N LEU A 287 5.22 -19.86 -5.95
CA LEU A 287 4.61 -20.11 -7.25
C LEU A 287 4.92 -21.53 -7.73
N GLN A 288 6.16 -21.99 -7.63
CA GLN A 288 6.57 -23.34 -8.03
C GLN A 288 5.74 -24.39 -7.29
N LEU A 289 5.61 -24.24 -5.97
CA LEU A 289 4.78 -25.11 -5.15
C LEU A 289 3.30 -25.03 -5.55
N ALA A 290 2.79 -23.82 -5.78
CA ALA A 290 1.42 -23.62 -6.24
C ALA A 290 1.16 -24.31 -7.58
N THR A 291 2.04 -24.20 -8.58
CA THR A 291 1.85 -24.85 -9.88
C THR A 291 1.74 -26.37 -9.81
N GLU A 292 2.32 -27.00 -8.78
CA GLU A 292 2.24 -28.44 -8.56
C GLU A 292 0.90 -28.87 -7.93
N PHE A 293 0.32 -28.05 -7.04
CA PHE A 293 -0.81 -28.43 -6.20
C PHE A 293 -2.11 -27.65 -6.45
N LEU A 294 -2.09 -26.60 -7.28
CA LEU A 294 -3.23 -25.75 -7.57
C LEU A 294 -4.13 -26.36 -8.67
N VAL A 295 -5.45 -26.25 -8.51
CA VAL A 295 -6.43 -26.70 -9.50
C VAL A 295 -6.46 -25.76 -10.71
N LYS A 296 -6.76 -26.30 -11.90
CA LYS A 296 -7.07 -25.47 -13.08
C LYS A 296 -8.24 -24.54 -12.76
N GLY A 297 -8.07 -23.26 -13.04
CA GLY A 297 -9.04 -22.22 -12.67
C GLY A 297 -8.85 -21.64 -11.26
N GLY A 298 -7.92 -22.17 -10.47
CA GLY A 298 -7.64 -21.72 -9.10
C GLY A 298 -6.98 -20.34 -9.00
N TRP A 299 -6.75 -19.93 -7.75
CA TRP A 299 -6.25 -18.61 -7.37
C TRP A 299 -4.87 -18.68 -6.73
N PHE A 300 -4.05 -17.67 -7.02
CA PHE A 300 -2.78 -17.46 -6.33
C PHE A 300 -2.67 -16.00 -5.90
N VAL A 301 -2.52 -15.77 -4.59
CA VAL A 301 -2.41 -14.43 -4.03
C VAL A 301 -1.08 -14.31 -3.30
N THR A 302 -0.27 -13.34 -3.69
CA THR A 302 1.07 -13.16 -3.10
C THR A 302 1.34 -11.70 -2.76
N LYS A 303 1.98 -11.45 -1.63
CA LYS A 303 2.65 -10.18 -1.37
C LYS A 303 3.90 -10.08 -2.24
N VAL A 304 4.19 -8.88 -2.74
CA VAL A 304 5.43 -8.53 -3.43
C VAL A 304 5.87 -7.12 -3.05
N PHE A 305 7.15 -6.82 -3.23
CA PHE A 305 7.68 -5.46 -3.08
C PHE A 305 7.84 -4.84 -4.46
N ARG A 306 7.45 -3.56 -4.59
CA ARG A 306 7.64 -2.82 -5.85
C ARG A 306 9.12 -2.52 -6.06
N SER A 307 9.79 -3.27 -6.94
CA SER A 307 11.21 -3.12 -7.29
C SER A 307 11.44 -3.09 -8.81
N LYS A 308 12.69 -2.95 -9.26
CA LYS A 308 13.10 -3.02 -10.68
C LYS A 308 12.61 -4.32 -11.35
N ASP A 309 12.58 -5.40 -10.58
CA ASP A 309 12.29 -6.76 -11.01
C ASP A 309 10.79 -7.12 -10.98
N TYR A 310 9.95 -6.18 -10.54
CA TYR A 310 8.50 -6.36 -10.44
C TYR A 310 7.86 -6.75 -11.79
N ASP A 311 8.24 -6.09 -12.89
CA ASP A 311 7.64 -6.33 -14.20
C ASP A 311 7.96 -7.72 -14.76
N ALA A 312 9.17 -8.23 -14.51
CA ALA A 312 9.56 -9.60 -14.87
C ALA A 312 8.72 -10.62 -14.11
N LEU A 313 8.50 -10.42 -12.80
CA LEU A 313 7.64 -11.29 -12.00
C LEU A 313 6.18 -11.27 -12.50
N MET A 314 5.64 -10.09 -12.82
CA MET A 314 4.29 -9.96 -13.38
C MET A 314 4.16 -10.67 -14.74
N TRP A 315 5.20 -10.61 -15.58
CA TRP A 315 5.24 -11.34 -16.84
C TRP A 315 5.19 -12.86 -16.62
N ILE A 316 5.96 -13.39 -15.67
CA ILE A 316 5.92 -14.82 -15.32
C ILE A 316 4.53 -15.23 -14.85
N LEU A 317 3.95 -14.50 -13.91
CA LEU A 317 2.60 -14.78 -13.41
C LEU A 317 1.57 -14.78 -14.55
N SER A 318 1.70 -13.88 -15.53
CA SER A 318 0.82 -13.85 -16.70
C SER A 318 0.92 -15.09 -17.61
N LYS A 319 1.99 -15.90 -17.50
CA LYS A 319 2.12 -17.18 -18.20
C LYS A 319 1.35 -18.31 -17.55
N PHE A 320 1.11 -18.22 -16.25
CA PHE A 320 0.44 -19.25 -15.46
C PHE A 320 -1.03 -18.93 -15.20
N PHE A 321 -1.44 -17.66 -15.26
CA PHE A 321 -2.78 -17.22 -14.89
C PHE A 321 -3.42 -16.37 -15.98
N ARG A 322 -4.75 -16.50 -16.15
CA ARG A 322 -5.49 -15.73 -17.17
C ARG A 322 -5.56 -14.24 -16.84
N ARG A 323 -5.62 -13.89 -15.55
CA ARG A 323 -5.69 -12.51 -15.08
C ARG A 323 -4.74 -12.33 -13.90
N VAL A 324 -4.00 -11.23 -13.91
CA VAL A 324 -3.06 -10.87 -12.85
C VAL A 324 -3.34 -9.43 -12.44
N HIS A 325 -3.80 -9.24 -11.21
CA HIS A 325 -4.22 -7.96 -10.67
C HIS A 325 -3.27 -7.54 -9.55
N ALA A 326 -2.57 -6.42 -9.76
CA ALA A 326 -1.81 -5.80 -8.69
C ALA A 326 -2.69 -4.80 -7.94
N THR A 327 -2.78 -4.95 -6.63
CA THR A 327 -3.60 -4.09 -5.77
C THR A 327 -2.90 -3.89 -4.44
N LYS A 328 -2.97 -2.68 -3.89
CA LYS A 328 -2.53 -2.40 -2.53
C LYS A 328 -3.79 -2.26 -1.66
N PRO A 329 -4.09 -3.20 -0.75
CA PRO A 329 -5.23 -3.08 0.16
C PRO A 329 -5.10 -1.81 1.02
N GLN A 330 -6.22 -1.21 1.41
CA GLN A 330 -6.21 -0.03 2.28
C GLN A 330 -5.53 -0.31 3.64
N ALA A 331 -5.66 -1.54 4.16
CA ALA A 331 -5.00 -1.97 5.39
C ALA A 331 -3.46 -2.13 5.26
N SER A 332 -2.88 -1.88 4.09
CA SER A 332 -1.44 -1.79 3.89
C SER A 332 -0.93 -0.38 4.18
N ARG A 333 0.17 -0.27 4.93
CA ARG A 333 0.79 1.02 5.26
C ARG A 333 1.14 1.78 3.98
N PHE A 334 0.89 3.09 3.95
CA PHE A 334 1.17 3.93 2.78
C PHE A 334 2.67 3.94 2.45
N GLU A 335 3.51 4.07 3.47
CA GLU A 335 4.97 4.11 3.41
C GLU A 335 5.59 2.77 2.99
N SER A 336 4.85 1.67 3.14
CA SER A 336 5.34 0.36 2.73
C SER A 336 5.34 0.22 1.21
N ALA A 337 6.43 -0.30 0.66
CA ALA A 337 6.52 -0.67 -0.75
C ALA A 337 5.82 -2.01 -1.08
N GLU A 338 5.05 -2.56 -0.15
CA GLU A 338 4.25 -3.77 -0.39
C GLU A 338 3.08 -3.53 -1.35
N ILE A 339 2.86 -4.50 -2.22
CA ILE A 339 1.70 -4.63 -3.09
C ILE A 339 1.29 -6.11 -3.14
N PHE A 340 0.00 -6.38 -3.27
CA PHE A 340 -0.51 -7.73 -3.41
C PHE A 340 -0.85 -8.01 -4.86
N VAL A 341 -0.39 -9.14 -5.37
CA VAL A 341 -0.71 -9.62 -6.70
C VAL A 341 -1.72 -10.76 -6.56
N VAL A 342 -2.91 -10.55 -7.10
CA VAL A 342 -4.02 -11.52 -7.14
C VAL A 342 -4.06 -12.10 -8.54
N CYS A 343 -3.75 -13.38 -8.64
CA CYS A 343 -3.75 -14.12 -9.90
C CYS A 343 -4.99 -15.02 -9.97
N GLU A 344 -5.78 -14.85 -11.01
CA GLU A 344 -7.04 -15.57 -11.21
C GLU A 344 -6.92 -16.57 -12.36
N LYS A 345 -7.63 -17.69 -12.21
CA LYS A 345 -7.80 -18.71 -13.24
C LYS A 345 -6.47 -19.29 -13.70
N TYR A 346 -5.86 -20.08 -12.82
CA TYR A 346 -4.68 -20.87 -13.15
C TYR A 346 -4.90 -21.69 -14.42
N LEU A 347 -3.97 -21.58 -15.37
CA LEU A 347 -4.09 -22.19 -16.70
C LEU A 347 -3.78 -23.69 -16.67
N ALA A 348 -2.96 -24.14 -15.71
CA ALA A 348 -2.45 -25.51 -15.60
C ALA A 348 -1.83 -26.00 -16.92
N PRO A 349 -0.71 -25.39 -17.38
CA PRO A 349 -0.02 -25.81 -18.60
C PRO A 349 0.54 -27.24 -18.45
N ASP A 350 0.44 -28.05 -19.51
CA ASP A 350 0.88 -29.45 -19.50
C ASP A 350 2.39 -29.60 -19.33
N HIS A 351 3.16 -28.62 -19.83
CA HIS A 351 4.61 -28.56 -19.68
C HIS A 351 5.02 -27.19 -19.15
N ILE A 352 5.79 -27.18 -18.05
CA ILE A 352 6.35 -25.97 -17.45
C ILE A 352 7.86 -26.01 -17.63
N ASP A 353 8.43 -25.02 -18.31
CA ASP A 353 9.88 -24.87 -18.40
C ASP A 353 10.45 -24.55 -17.00
N PRO A 354 11.35 -25.39 -16.44
CA PRO A 354 11.94 -25.14 -15.13
C PRO A 354 12.62 -23.77 -15.01
N LYS A 355 13.04 -23.18 -16.13
CA LYS A 355 13.65 -21.84 -16.20
C LYS A 355 12.75 -20.73 -15.67
N PHE A 356 11.43 -20.91 -15.65
CA PHE A 356 10.51 -19.93 -15.04
C PHE A 356 10.71 -19.78 -13.53
N PHE A 357 11.34 -20.76 -12.87
CA PHE A 357 11.60 -20.76 -11.43
C PHE A 357 13.07 -20.49 -11.09
N ASP A 358 13.96 -20.42 -12.09
CA ASP A 358 15.36 -20.07 -11.88
C ASP A 358 15.53 -18.55 -11.86
N ILE A 359 15.85 -18.03 -10.69
CA ILE A 359 15.99 -16.59 -10.51
C ILE A 359 17.09 -15.99 -11.40
N ASN A 360 18.18 -16.72 -11.64
CA ASN A 360 19.30 -16.23 -12.44
C ASN A 360 18.90 -16.06 -13.91
N HIS A 361 17.97 -16.89 -14.39
CA HIS A 361 17.46 -16.80 -15.75
C HIS A 361 16.35 -15.75 -15.89
N VAL A 362 15.51 -15.62 -14.86
CA VAL A 362 14.39 -14.67 -14.86
C VAL A 362 14.87 -13.22 -14.81
N PHE A 363 15.91 -12.96 -14.02
CA PHE A 363 16.48 -11.63 -13.81
C PHE A 363 17.91 -11.52 -14.33
N GLU A 364 18.32 -12.42 -15.22
CA GLU A 364 19.49 -12.19 -16.07
C GLU A 364 19.27 -10.81 -16.68
N GLU A 365 20.11 -9.84 -16.30
CA GLU A 365 19.96 -8.50 -16.83
C GLU A 365 19.90 -8.65 -18.34
N VAL A 366 18.79 -8.20 -18.92
CA VAL A 366 18.75 -8.06 -20.35
C VAL A 366 19.75 -6.96 -20.64
N THR A 367 21.01 -7.35 -20.84
CA THR A 367 22.04 -6.48 -21.38
C THR A 367 21.40 -5.83 -22.59
N ASN A 368 21.52 -4.50 -22.69
CA ASN A 368 20.76 -3.68 -23.63
C ASN A 368 20.81 -4.25 -25.07
N GLU A 369 21.85 -5.02 -25.41
CA GLU A 369 22.00 -5.77 -26.66
C GLU A 369 20.91 -6.84 -26.93
N ASN A 370 20.49 -7.61 -25.93
CA ASN A 370 19.51 -8.69 -26.09
C ASN A 370 18.06 -8.17 -26.11
N ALA A 371 17.78 -7.09 -25.36
CA ALA A 371 16.50 -6.39 -25.40
C ALA A 371 16.29 -5.78 -26.79
N GLU A 372 17.31 -5.11 -27.33
CA GLU A 372 17.25 -4.55 -28.68
C GLU A 372 17.13 -5.63 -29.74
N LYS A 373 17.87 -6.75 -29.66
CA LYS A 373 17.71 -7.86 -30.63
C LYS A 373 16.30 -8.45 -30.62
N LYS A 374 15.69 -8.69 -29.46
CA LYS A 374 14.30 -9.19 -29.35
C LYS A 374 13.28 -8.15 -29.82
N LYS A 375 13.47 -6.87 -29.49
CA LYS A 375 12.59 -5.77 -29.92
C LYS A 375 12.71 -5.53 -31.42
N LYS A 376 13.91 -5.61 -31.99
CA LYS A 376 14.22 -5.49 -33.43
C LYS A 376 13.67 -6.68 -34.23
N ALA A 377 13.71 -7.90 -33.68
CA ALA A 377 13.06 -9.08 -34.27
C ALA A 377 11.52 -9.01 -34.24
N LEU A 378 10.93 -8.38 -33.21
CA LEU A 378 9.49 -8.15 -33.11
C LEU A 378 9.01 -6.96 -33.97
N LEU A 379 9.86 -5.95 -34.14
CA LEU A 379 9.62 -4.77 -34.98
C LEU A 379 9.82 -5.07 -36.48
N LEU A 380 10.80 -5.91 -36.85
CA LEU A 380 10.99 -6.35 -38.25
C LEU A 380 9.78 -7.15 -38.79
N LYS A 381 9.01 -7.82 -37.93
CA LYS A 381 7.76 -8.51 -38.33
C LYS A 381 6.55 -7.57 -38.46
N LYS A 382 6.68 -6.29 -38.10
CA LYS A 382 5.55 -5.34 -38.03
C LYS A 382 5.78 -4.02 -38.77
N VAL A 383 6.87 -3.88 -39.53
CA VAL A 383 7.16 -2.65 -40.29
C VAL A 383 7.38 -3.00 -41.77
N ASP A 384 6.30 -3.44 -42.41
CA ASP A 384 6.08 -3.20 -43.85
C ASP A 384 5.12 -2.02 -44.07
N ASN A 385 4.71 -1.31 -43.01
CA ASN A 385 3.86 -0.15 -43.21
C ASN A 385 4.05 0.93 -42.13
N VAL A 386 4.40 2.10 -42.66
CA VAL A 386 4.21 3.46 -42.14
C VAL A 386 5.30 4.03 -41.21
N LYS A 387 5.87 5.11 -41.75
CA LYS A 387 6.91 6.00 -41.25
C LYS A 387 6.41 6.92 -40.11
N LYS A 388 7.39 7.33 -39.29
CA LYS A 388 7.52 8.59 -38.52
C LYS A 388 6.43 8.92 -37.49
N LEU A 389 6.83 8.93 -36.21
CA LEU A 389 6.86 10.15 -35.38
C LEU A 389 7.67 9.89 -34.09
N GLU A 390 8.54 10.85 -33.79
CA GLU A 390 9.64 10.81 -32.83
C GLU A 390 9.18 11.02 -31.38
N ARG A 391 9.74 10.26 -30.43
CA ARG A 391 9.78 10.64 -29.00
C ARG A 391 11.11 10.24 -28.35
N LYS A 392 11.74 11.24 -27.71
CA LYS A 392 12.98 11.25 -26.92
C LYS A 392 13.10 10.12 -25.89
N PRO A 393 14.33 9.76 -25.49
CA PRO A 393 14.63 9.33 -24.12
C PRO A 393 15.63 10.23 -23.40
N LYS A 394 15.44 10.33 -22.07
CA LYS A 394 16.33 10.99 -21.10
C LYS A 394 17.25 9.95 -20.44
N ALA A 395 18.49 10.41 -20.20
CA ALA A 395 19.40 10.19 -19.07
C ALA A 395 19.61 8.77 -18.48
N VAL A 396 20.84 8.28 -18.65
CA VAL A 396 21.53 7.24 -17.86
C VAL A 396 22.93 7.84 -17.61
N GLY A 397 23.37 8.13 -16.39
CA GLY A 397 23.91 7.17 -15.42
C GLY A 397 25.44 7.18 -15.56
N TYR A 398 26.14 7.63 -14.52
CA TYR A 398 27.61 7.77 -14.50
C TYR A 398 28.28 6.41 -14.66
N ASP A 399 29.03 6.22 -15.75
CA ASP A 399 29.97 5.11 -15.92
C ASP A 399 31.39 5.59 -15.59
N GLU A 400 32.12 4.75 -14.87
CA GLU A 400 33.44 5.02 -14.30
C GLU A 400 34.52 5.22 -15.38
N SER A 401 35.41 6.16 -15.09
CA SER A 401 36.70 6.48 -15.71
C SER A 401 37.25 5.56 -16.80
N VAL A 402 36.98 5.91 -18.06
CA VAL A 402 37.85 5.63 -19.21
C VAL A 402 38.37 6.98 -19.71
N ASP A 403 39.68 7.15 -19.80
CA ASP A 403 40.33 8.32 -20.40
C ASP A 403 40.04 8.39 -21.91
N ASN A 404 38.84 8.84 -22.26
CA ASN A 404 38.41 9.01 -23.64
C ASN A 404 38.87 10.36 -24.18
N LYS A 405 40.00 10.33 -24.88
CA LYS A 405 40.56 11.45 -25.65
C LYS A 405 39.80 11.63 -26.98
N LEU A 406 39.26 12.82 -27.23
CA LEU A 406 38.48 13.16 -28.43
C LEU A 406 39.28 14.09 -29.36
N PRO A 407 39.55 13.72 -30.62
CA PRO A 407 40.17 14.64 -31.58
C PRO A 407 39.26 15.84 -31.91
N VAL A 408 39.81 17.05 -31.94
CA VAL A 408 39.05 18.29 -32.21
C VAL A 408 38.43 18.27 -33.61
N SER A 409 39.11 17.67 -34.60
CA SER A 409 38.61 17.54 -35.96
C SER A 409 37.31 16.71 -36.02
N LYS A 410 37.19 15.69 -35.16
CA LYS A 410 36.01 14.84 -35.03
C LYS A 410 34.89 15.54 -34.26
N PHE A 411 35.24 16.36 -33.27
CA PHE A 411 34.27 17.15 -32.52
C PHE A 411 33.58 18.18 -33.42
N VAL A 412 34.35 18.98 -34.17
CA VAL A 412 33.84 20.07 -35.02
C VAL A 412 32.98 19.55 -36.19
N LYS A 413 33.28 18.34 -36.70
CA LYS A 413 32.52 17.73 -37.81
C LYS A 413 31.27 16.96 -37.34
N SER A 414 31.11 16.74 -36.04
CA SER A 414 29.99 15.97 -35.51
C SER A 414 28.71 16.80 -35.48
N VAL A 415 27.56 16.16 -35.61
CA VAL A 415 26.25 16.80 -35.36
C VAL A 415 25.83 16.70 -33.89
N ASN A 416 26.44 15.79 -33.12
CA ASN A 416 26.07 15.47 -31.74
C ASN A 416 27.18 15.87 -30.75
N HIS A 417 27.52 17.15 -30.72
CA HIS A 417 28.59 17.72 -29.88
C HIS A 417 28.42 17.41 -28.38
N ILE A 418 27.19 17.55 -27.86
CA ILE A 418 26.88 17.36 -26.42
C ILE A 418 27.15 15.91 -25.98
N GLU A 419 26.81 14.93 -26.81
CA GLU A 419 27.02 13.51 -26.50
C GLU A 419 28.51 13.16 -26.48
N LEU A 420 29.29 13.76 -27.40
CA LEU A 420 30.75 13.59 -27.44
C LEU A 420 31.42 14.18 -26.20
N LEU A 421 31.02 15.40 -25.78
CA LEU A 421 31.55 16.03 -24.56
C LEU A 421 31.24 15.21 -23.31
N THR A 422 30.05 14.58 -23.25
CA THR A 422 29.65 13.76 -22.10
C THR A 422 30.46 12.47 -21.98
N LYS A 423 30.95 11.94 -23.11
CA LYS A 423 31.67 10.67 -23.19
C LYS A 423 33.20 10.80 -23.14
N SER A 424 33.71 12.02 -23.18
CA SER A 424 35.14 12.31 -23.29
C SER A 424 35.66 13.09 -22.10
N SER A 425 36.88 12.78 -21.65
CA SER A 425 37.56 13.53 -20.58
C SER A 425 38.37 14.71 -21.11
N GLN A 426 38.88 14.61 -22.34
CA GLN A 426 39.78 15.60 -22.95
C GLN A 426 39.52 15.71 -24.46
N ILE A 427 39.64 16.92 -25.00
CA ILE A 427 39.73 17.19 -26.44
C ILE A 427 41.20 17.45 -26.80
N ILE A 428 41.69 16.74 -27.82
CA ILE A 428 43.05 16.89 -28.34
C ILE A 428 43.00 17.63 -29.66
N PHE A 429 43.83 18.67 -29.78
CA PHE A 429 44.01 19.41 -31.03
C PHE A 429 44.88 18.58 -31.99
N ASP A 430 44.24 17.85 -32.89
CA ASP A 430 44.87 17.08 -33.95
C ASP A 430 45.04 17.87 -35.27
N ASP A 431 44.41 19.05 -35.35
CA ASP A 431 44.41 19.93 -36.53
C ASP A 431 45.01 21.30 -36.19
N LYS A 432 46.13 21.63 -36.87
CA LYS A 432 46.89 22.87 -36.64
C LYS A 432 46.14 24.12 -37.08
N GLU A 433 45.22 24.04 -38.04
CA GLU A 433 44.43 25.20 -38.47
C GLU A 433 43.40 25.58 -37.41
N ILE A 434 42.83 24.59 -36.72
CA ILE A 434 41.90 24.80 -35.61
C ILE A 434 42.66 25.27 -34.37
N GLU A 435 43.83 24.71 -34.09
CA GLU A 435 44.67 25.09 -32.95
C GLU A 435 45.23 26.52 -33.04
N SER A 436 45.55 26.99 -34.25
CA SER A 436 46.11 28.32 -34.50
C SER A 436 45.06 29.38 -34.85
N ASN A 437 43.77 29.02 -34.87
CA ASN A 437 42.68 29.94 -35.18
C ASN A 437 42.60 31.06 -34.13
N PRO A 438 42.42 32.35 -34.53
CA PRO A 438 42.25 33.46 -33.59
C PRO A 438 41.10 33.29 -32.58
N LEU A 439 40.09 32.49 -32.93
CA LEU A 439 38.96 32.17 -32.05
C LEU A 439 39.27 31.06 -31.05
N THR A 440 40.34 30.28 -31.24
CA THR A 440 40.80 29.24 -30.31
C THR A 440 41.76 29.86 -29.30
N SER A 441 41.21 30.65 -28.37
CA SER A 441 41.98 31.31 -27.30
C SER A 441 42.68 30.30 -26.39
N ASP A 442 43.70 30.74 -25.66
CA ASP A 442 44.39 29.90 -24.67
C ASP A 442 43.45 29.39 -23.57
N GLU A 443 42.39 30.15 -23.28
CA GLU A 443 41.30 29.75 -22.38
C GLU A 443 40.52 28.54 -22.92
N ILE A 444 40.19 28.53 -24.22
CA ILE A 444 39.52 27.38 -24.86
C ILE A 444 40.42 26.15 -24.88
N LYS A 445 41.74 26.33 -25.10
CA LYS A 445 42.72 25.25 -25.05
C LYS A 445 42.82 24.64 -23.66
N ALA A 446 42.81 25.48 -22.62
CA ALA A 446 42.77 25.04 -21.23
C ALA A 446 41.48 24.29 -20.91
N CYS A 447 40.33 24.77 -21.40
CA CYS A 447 39.05 24.10 -21.22
C CYS A 447 39.01 22.71 -21.89
N CYS A 448 39.60 22.57 -23.07
CA CYS A 448 39.68 21.31 -23.80
C CYS A 448 40.59 20.27 -23.11
N ALA A 449 41.52 20.71 -22.24
CA ALA A 449 42.44 19.81 -21.54
C ALA A 449 41.74 18.95 -20.47
N ASP A 450 40.70 19.49 -19.81
CA ASP A 450 39.86 18.75 -18.86
C ASP A 450 38.40 19.22 -18.92
N ILE A 451 37.61 18.53 -19.74
CA ILE A 451 36.21 18.88 -20.00
C ILE A 451 35.34 18.58 -18.77
N LYS A 452 35.77 17.66 -17.90
CA LYS A 452 34.95 17.22 -16.75
C LYS A 452 34.91 18.26 -15.63
N ILE A 453 35.83 19.22 -15.63
CA ILE A 453 35.86 20.33 -14.67
C ILE A 453 34.97 21.51 -15.13
N LEU A 454 34.58 21.54 -16.41
CA LEU A 454 33.84 22.65 -17.01
C LEU A 454 32.40 22.72 -16.52
N GLY A 455 31.95 23.94 -16.24
CA GLY A 455 30.57 24.23 -15.89
C GLY A 455 29.69 24.39 -17.12
N ARG A 456 28.37 24.45 -16.89
CA ARG A 456 27.38 24.64 -17.96
C ARG A 456 27.58 25.93 -18.77
N LYS A 457 28.23 26.95 -18.20
CA LYS A 457 28.52 28.22 -18.90
C LYS A 457 29.73 28.12 -19.84
N ASP A 458 30.60 27.15 -19.61
CA ASP A 458 31.83 26.96 -20.39
C ASP A 458 31.58 25.97 -21.56
N LEU A 459 30.51 25.17 -21.47
CA LEU A 459 30.06 24.19 -22.47
C LEU A 459 29.00 24.72 -23.46
N LEU A 460 28.37 25.86 -23.16
CA LEU A 460 27.33 26.52 -23.96
C LEU A 460 27.91 27.75 -24.65
#